data_AF-A0A924T8K1-F1
#
_entry.id   AF-A0A924T8K1-F1
#
_cell.length_a   1.000
_cell.length_b   1.000
_cell.length_c   1.000
_cell.angle_alpha   90.00
_cell.angle_beta   90.00
_cell.angle_gamma   90.00
#
_symmetry.space_group_name_H-M   'P 1'
#
loop_
_entity.id
_entity.type
_entity.pdbx_description
1 polymer ?
#
loop_
_entity_poly.entity_id
_entity_poly.type
_entity_poly.pdbx_seq_one_letter_code
_entity_poly.pdbx_strand_id
1 'polypeptide(L)'
;MSISMSSVSVPICTTMLGNLSHLLDKAQIFVDQKKCEPTALTQFRLAPDMLPFTRQILIACDAAKNGIARLSGVEAPKFEDNEATIAELKARIQKTIDYLQSVPADKLDGTEATEITFPAGRDTT
;
A
#
# COMPACT_ATOMS: atom_id res chain seq x y z
N MET A 1 -22.83 11.19 15.10
CA MET A 1 -21.65 10.33 14.89
C MET A 1 -20.43 11.21 15.03
N SER A 2 -19.61 11.00 16.06
CA SER A 2 -18.31 11.66 16.17
C SER A 2 -17.36 10.99 15.18
N ILE A 3 -16.66 11.81 14.40
CA ILE A 3 -15.58 11.35 13.53
C ILE A 3 -14.42 10.95 14.42
N SER A 4 -13.88 9.74 14.21
CA SER A 4 -12.70 9.23 14.93
C SER A 4 -11.59 8.88 13.94
N MET A 5 -10.32 8.90 14.37
CA MET A 5 -9.19 8.59 13.50
C MET A 5 -9.32 7.20 12.84
N SER A 6 -9.72 6.17 13.59
CA SER A 6 -9.90 4.81 13.04
C SER A 6 -10.97 4.78 11.95
N SER A 7 -12.10 5.47 12.14
CA SER A 7 -13.22 5.46 11.20
C SER A 7 -12.94 6.19 9.88
N VAL A 8 -11.97 7.11 9.85
CA VAL A 8 -11.58 7.85 8.63
C VAL A 8 -10.30 7.35 7.97
N SER A 9 -9.46 6.59 8.67
CA SER A 9 -8.18 6.10 8.11
C SER A 9 -8.30 4.70 7.54
N VAL A 10 -8.66 3.71 8.38
CA VAL A 10 -8.64 2.28 8.02
C VAL A 10 -9.59 1.94 6.87
N PRO A 11 -10.88 2.37 6.88
CA PRO A 11 -11.81 2.04 5.79
C PRO A 11 -11.40 2.67 4.46
N ILE A 12 -10.88 3.90 4.48
CA ILE A 12 -10.46 4.62 3.27
C ILE A 12 -9.25 3.92 2.65
N CYS A 13 -8.21 3.66 3.43
CA CYS A 13 -7.03 2.94 2.94
C CYS A 13 -7.39 1.56 2.40
N THR A 14 -8.23 0.80 3.12
CA THR A 14 -8.71 -0.51 2.69
C THR A 14 -9.46 -0.45 1.36
N THR A 15 -10.37 0.52 1.20
CA THR A 15 -11.14 0.70 -0.02
C THR A 15 -10.24 1.04 -1.21
N MET A 16 -9.29 1.96 -1.02
CA MET A 16 -8.38 2.39 -2.09
C MET A 16 -7.42 1.27 -2.52
N LEU A 17 -6.90 0.50 -1.56
CA LEU A 17 -6.10 -0.70 -1.84
C LEU A 17 -6.93 -1.80 -2.53
N GLY A 18 -8.19 -2.00 -2.12
CA GLY A 18 -9.12 -2.90 -2.80
C GLY A 18 -9.36 -2.51 -4.25
N ASN A 19 -9.57 -1.21 -4.52
CA ASN A 19 -9.70 -0.68 -5.87
C ASN A 19 -8.42 -0.91 -6.70
N LEU A 20 -7.24 -0.73 -6.10
CA LEU A 20 -5.97 -1.00 -6.76
C LEU A 20 -5.83 -2.49 -7.13
N SER A 21 -6.22 -3.40 -6.24
CA SER A 21 -6.27 -4.84 -6.51
C SER A 21 -7.21 -5.17 -7.68
N HIS A 22 -8.36 -4.51 -7.76
CA HIS A 22 -9.30 -4.67 -8.87
C HIS A 22 -8.74 -4.11 -10.20
N LEU A 23 -7.96 -3.02 -10.17
CA LEU A 23 -7.27 -2.52 -11.36
C LEU A 23 -6.20 -3.51 -11.84
N LEU A 24 -5.52 -4.21 -10.93
CA LEU A 24 -4.57 -5.26 -11.27
C LEU A 24 -5.23 -6.47 -11.96
N ASP A 25 -6.48 -6.79 -11.63
CA ASP A 25 -7.23 -7.81 -12.38
C ASP A 25 -7.42 -7.42 -13.84
N LYS A 26 -7.77 -6.16 -14.09
CA LYS A 26 -7.88 -5.64 -15.47
C LYS A 26 -6.53 -5.61 -16.18
N ALA A 27 -5.46 -5.30 -15.46
CA ALA A 27 -4.11 -5.35 -15.98
C ALA A 27 -3.70 -6.78 -16.40
N GLN A 28 -4.03 -7.79 -15.59
CA GLN A 28 -3.77 -9.19 -15.93
C GLN A 28 -4.55 -9.61 -17.18
N ILE A 29 -5.84 -9.29 -17.25
CA ILE A 29 -6.68 -9.57 -18.44
C ILE A 29 -6.06 -8.93 -19.69
N PHE A 30 -5.57 -7.69 -19.59
CA PHE A 30 -4.91 -7.01 -20.71
C PHE A 30 -3.62 -7.75 -21.15
N VAL A 31 -2.76 -8.14 -20.21
CA VAL A 31 -1.52 -8.89 -20.49
C VAL A 31 -1.82 -10.18 -21.21
N ASP A 32 -2.81 -10.94 -20.73
CA ASP A 32 -3.20 -12.23 -21.29
C ASP A 32 -3.77 -12.07 -22.71
N GLN A 33 -4.68 -11.12 -22.90
CA GLN A 33 -5.32 -10.86 -24.20
C GLN A 33 -4.35 -10.35 -25.26
N LYS A 34 -3.38 -9.54 -24.85
CA LYS A 34 -2.38 -8.96 -25.76
C LYS A 34 -1.11 -9.79 -25.89
N LYS A 35 -1.03 -10.92 -25.16
CA LYS A 35 0.16 -11.79 -25.10
C LYS A 35 1.42 -10.98 -24.78
N CYS A 36 1.30 -10.03 -23.86
CA CYS A 36 2.44 -9.27 -23.39
C CYS A 36 3.39 -10.17 -22.60
N GLU A 37 4.67 -9.81 -22.56
CA GLU A 37 5.60 -10.43 -21.62
C GLU A 37 5.07 -10.29 -20.18
N PRO A 38 5.19 -11.32 -19.32
CA PRO A 38 4.64 -11.29 -17.96
C PRO A 38 5.12 -10.10 -17.12
N THR A 39 6.33 -9.60 -17.41
CA THR A 39 6.95 -8.48 -16.71
C THR A 39 6.76 -7.14 -17.40
N ALA A 40 6.09 -7.08 -18.56
CA ALA A 40 5.96 -5.87 -19.36
C ALA A 40 5.29 -4.74 -18.57
N LEU A 41 4.19 -5.04 -17.86
CA LEU A 41 3.52 -4.04 -17.03
C LEU A 41 4.23 -3.79 -15.71
N THR A 42 4.76 -4.82 -15.05
CA THR A 42 5.39 -4.67 -13.73
C THR A 42 6.66 -3.82 -13.79
N GLN A 43 7.39 -3.88 -14.90
CA GLN A 43 8.57 -3.06 -15.16
C GLN A 43 8.27 -1.73 -15.88
N PHE A 44 7.03 -1.51 -16.32
CA PHE A 44 6.66 -0.30 -17.05
C PHE A 44 6.84 0.97 -16.21
N ARG A 45 7.22 2.07 -16.86
CA ARG A 45 7.42 3.39 -16.27
C ARG A 45 6.78 4.46 -17.15
N LEU A 46 6.23 5.50 -16.53
CA LEU A 46 5.63 6.64 -17.25
C LEU A 46 6.70 7.60 -17.80
N ALA A 47 7.84 7.72 -17.12
CA ALA A 47 9.00 8.50 -17.55
C ALA A 47 10.30 7.77 -17.17
N PRO A 48 11.44 8.06 -17.85
CA PRO A 48 12.69 7.34 -17.63
C PRO A 48 13.24 7.42 -16.20
N ASP A 49 12.97 8.53 -15.51
CA ASP A 49 13.40 8.82 -14.14
C ASP A 49 12.39 8.38 -13.07
N MET A 50 11.20 7.92 -13.46
CA MET A 50 10.20 7.40 -12.53
C MET A 50 10.48 5.96 -12.12
N LEU A 51 10.03 5.60 -10.91
CA LEU A 51 10.01 4.22 -10.44
C LEU A 51 9.01 3.37 -11.24
N PRO A 52 9.29 2.07 -11.46
CA PRO A 52 8.43 1.18 -12.21
C PRO A 52 7.14 0.87 -11.48
N PHE A 53 6.15 0.37 -12.22
CA PHE A 53 4.82 0.06 -11.70
C PHE A 53 4.83 -0.78 -10.42
N THR A 54 5.65 -1.83 -10.34
CA THR A 54 5.84 -2.62 -9.10
C THR A 54 6.14 -1.74 -7.89
N ARG A 55 7.06 -0.78 -8.02
CA ARG A 55 7.45 0.10 -6.93
C ARG A 55 6.33 1.07 -6.55
N GLN A 56 5.51 1.52 -7.50
CA GLN A 56 4.34 2.34 -7.21
C GLN A 56 3.33 1.60 -6.33
N ILE A 57 3.07 0.32 -6.62
CA ILE A 57 2.17 -0.52 -5.81
C ILE A 57 2.74 -0.75 -4.40
N LEU A 58 4.03 -1.04 -4.30
CA LEU A 58 4.71 -1.22 -3.01
C LEU A 58 4.65 0.05 -2.16
N ILE A 59 4.93 1.21 -2.74
CA ILE A 59 4.86 2.51 -2.06
C ILE A 59 3.42 2.79 -1.59
N ALA A 60 2.40 2.50 -2.39
CA ALA A 60 1.01 2.66 -1.97
C ALA A 60 0.66 1.77 -0.76
N CYS A 61 1.13 0.52 -0.75
CA CYS A 61 0.96 -0.38 0.38
C CYS A 61 1.71 0.13 1.62
N ASP A 62 2.97 0.53 1.48
CA ASP A 62 3.80 0.99 2.59
C ASP A 62 3.34 2.34 3.15
N ALA A 63 2.77 3.23 2.32
CA ALA A 63 2.18 4.47 2.79
C ALA A 63 1.01 4.20 3.74
N ALA A 64 0.11 3.28 3.37
CA ALA A 64 -1.01 2.88 4.23
C ALA A 64 -0.52 2.14 5.49
N LYS A 65 0.33 1.12 5.32
CA LYS A 65 0.89 0.32 6.42
C LYS A 65 1.63 1.18 7.44
N ASN A 66 2.60 1.97 6.98
CA ASN A 66 3.45 2.77 7.87
C ASN A 66 2.68 3.96 8.47
N GLY A 67 1.69 4.51 7.75
CA GLY A 67 0.81 5.54 8.29
C GLY A 67 0.03 5.04 9.51
N ILE A 68 -0.66 3.91 9.37
CA ILE A 68 -1.41 3.30 10.48
C ILE A 68 -0.46 2.84 11.61
N ALA A 69 0.68 2.25 11.29
CA ALA A 69 1.67 1.83 12.29
C ALA A 69 2.16 3.01 13.15
N ARG A 70 2.49 4.14 12.52
CA ARG A 70 2.97 5.34 13.21
C ARG A 70 1.90 5.96 14.10
N LEU A 71 0.66 6.05 13.62
CA LEU A 71 -0.46 6.57 14.41
C LEU A 71 -0.78 5.66 15.59
N SER A 72 -0.85 4.36 15.36
CA SER A 72 -1.23 3.38 16.39
C SER A 72 -0.12 3.04 17.38
N GLY A 73 1.13 3.37 17.06
CA GLY A 73 2.32 2.89 17.78
C GLY A 73 2.54 1.38 17.67
N VAL A 74 1.80 0.68 16.81
CA VAL A 74 1.95 -0.76 16.55
C VAL A 74 3.05 -0.96 15.52
N GLU A 75 3.94 -1.93 15.76
CA GLU A 75 5.00 -2.25 14.82
C GLU A 75 4.41 -2.76 13.49
N ALA A 76 4.90 -2.18 12.37
CA ALA A 76 4.48 -2.60 11.04
C ALA A 76 5.16 -3.93 10.67
N PRO A 77 4.46 -4.86 9.99
CA PRO A 77 5.09 -6.04 9.46
C PRO A 77 6.14 -5.66 8.41
N LYS A 78 7.31 -6.30 8.51
CA LYS A 78 8.34 -6.22 7.48
C LYS A 78 7.93 -7.07 6.29
N PHE A 79 8.06 -6.49 5.10
CA PHE A 79 7.84 -7.18 3.84
C PHE A 79 9.12 -7.06 3.01
N GLU A 80 9.48 -8.11 2.27
CA GLU A 80 10.81 -8.27 1.64
C GLU A 80 10.93 -7.58 0.26
N ASP A 81 9.86 -6.99 -0.26
CA ASP A 81 9.83 -6.20 -1.50
C ASP A 81 10.38 -6.93 -2.74
N ASN A 82 10.09 -8.23 -2.84
CA ASN A 82 10.57 -9.13 -3.91
C ASN A 82 9.51 -9.45 -4.98
N GLU A 83 8.38 -8.74 -5.00
CA GLU A 83 7.26 -8.98 -5.91
C GLU A 83 7.64 -8.65 -7.37
N ALA A 84 7.44 -9.61 -8.27
CA ALA A 84 7.78 -9.48 -9.70
C ALA A 84 6.55 -9.58 -10.61
N THR A 85 5.49 -10.24 -10.15
CA THR A 85 4.27 -10.57 -10.90
C THR A 85 3.06 -9.80 -10.38
N ILE A 86 2.02 -9.66 -11.22
CA ILE A 86 0.74 -9.06 -10.82
C ILE A 86 0.11 -9.84 -9.66
N ALA A 87 0.20 -11.18 -9.67
CA ALA A 87 -0.32 -12.02 -8.60
C ALA A 87 0.35 -11.74 -7.24
N GLU A 88 1.68 -11.60 -7.22
CA GLU A 88 2.43 -11.24 -6.01
C GLU A 88 2.09 -9.83 -5.52
N LEU A 89 1.92 -8.88 -6.43
CA LEU A 89 1.48 -7.51 -6.11
C LEU A 89 0.09 -7.51 -5.47
N LYS A 90 -0.86 -8.30 -5.98
CA LYS A 90 -2.18 -8.47 -5.34
C LYS A 90 -2.07 -9.11 -3.97
N ALA A 91 -1.21 -10.12 -3.80
CA ALA A 91 -0.98 -10.75 -2.51
C ALA A 91 -0.39 -9.76 -1.49
N ARG A 92 0.51 -8.87 -1.92
CA ARG A 92 1.05 -7.77 -1.09
C ARG A 92 -0.02 -6.78 -0.67
N ILE A 93 -0.90 -6.39 -1.59
CA ILE A 93 -2.06 -5.54 -1.28
C ILE A 93 -2.95 -6.21 -0.23
N GLN A 94 -3.27 -7.50 -0.40
CA GLN A 94 -4.12 -8.22 0.55
C GLN A 94 -3.48 -8.31 1.94
N LYS A 95 -2.21 -8.69 2.02
CA LYS A 95 -1.45 -8.71 3.29
C LYS A 95 -1.46 -7.35 3.99
N THR A 96 -1.41 -6.26 3.21
CA THR A 96 -1.49 -4.91 3.74
C THR A 96 -2.87 -4.64 4.31
N ILE A 97 -3.94 -4.94 3.57
CA ILE A 97 -5.33 -4.80 4.04
C ILE A 97 -5.55 -5.59 5.34
N ASP A 98 -5.10 -6.85 5.38
CA ASP A 98 -5.24 -7.71 6.55
C ASP A 98 -4.56 -7.08 7.78
N TYR A 99 -3.36 -6.51 7.59
CA TYR A 99 -2.68 -5.76 8.65
C TYR A 99 -3.49 -4.54 9.10
N LEU A 100 -3.96 -3.69 8.19
CA LEU A 100 -4.73 -2.49 8.55
C LEU A 100 -5.98 -2.85 9.36
N GLN A 101 -6.65 -3.95 9.01
CA GLN A 101 -7.85 -4.43 9.70
C GLN A 101 -7.55 -5.08 11.06
N SER A 102 -6.33 -5.56 11.28
CA SER A 102 -5.90 -6.15 12.55
C SER A 102 -5.55 -5.11 13.62
N VAL A 103 -5.34 -3.84 13.23
CA VAL A 103 -4.98 -2.78 14.18
C VAL A 103 -6.23 -2.36 14.98
N PRO A 104 -6.20 -2.45 16.32
CA PRO A 104 -7.34 -2.08 17.16
C PRO A 104 -7.69 -0.59 17.03
N ALA A 105 -8.99 -0.26 17.00
CA ALA A 105 -9.46 1.11 16.85
C ALA A 105 -9.05 2.02 18.02
N ASP A 106 -8.98 1.48 19.24
CA ASP A 106 -8.56 2.20 20.45
C ASP A 106 -7.07 2.58 20.45
N LYS A 107 -6.27 2.00 19.55
CA LYS A 107 -4.88 2.44 19.30
C LYS A 107 -4.81 3.64 18.36
N LEU A 108 -5.84 3.88 17.57
CA LEU A 108 -5.88 4.97 16.59
C LEU A 108 -6.70 6.16 17.09
N ASP A 109 -7.79 5.92 17.79
CA ASP A 109 -8.66 6.98 18.26
C ASP A 109 -7.97 7.84 19.32
N GLY A 110 -8.05 9.16 19.18
CA GLY A 110 -7.35 10.11 20.07
C GLY A 110 -5.96 10.51 19.59
N THR A 111 -5.49 10.00 18.44
CA THR A 111 -4.17 10.34 17.89
C THR A 111 -4.18 11.58 17.00
N GLU A 112 -5.29 12.32 16.92
CA GLU A 112 -5.46 13.46 16.01
C GLU A 112 -4.43 14.58 16.24
N ALA A 113 -3.96 14.74 17.47
CA ALA A 113 -2.96 15.72 17.86
C ALA A 113 -1.54 15.12 18.03
N THR A 114 -1.33 13.86 17.65
CA THR A 114 -0.02 13.20 17.84
C THR A 114 0.97 13.73 16.82
N GLU A 115 2.11 14.24 17.29
CA GLU A 115 3.22 14.61 16.43
C GLU A 115 3.96 13.35 15.94
N ILE A 116 4.09 13.21 14.63
CA ILE A 116 4.79 12.09 14.00
C ILE A 116 6.04 12.63 13.29
N THR A 117 7.22 12.22 13.77
CA THR A 117 8.51 12.52 13.14
C THR A 117 9.11 11.26 12.54
N PHE A 118 9.53 11.33 11.28
CA PHE A 118 10.26 10.26 10.61
C PHE A 118 11.20 10.86 9.55
N PRO A 119 12.31 10.19 9.22
CA PRO A 119 13.19 10.63 8.16
C PRO A 119 12.46 10.72 6.81
N ALA A 120 12.65 11.82 6.08
CA ALA A 120 12.05 12.07 4.78
C ALA A 120 13.11 12.57 3.79
N GLY A 121 13.47 11.71 2.84
CA GLY A 121 14.51 11.98 1.85
C GLY A 121 15.46 10.81 1.68
N ARG A 122 16.30 10.89 0.65
CA ARG A 122 17.24 9.82 0.30
C ARG A 122 18.43 9.72 1.25
N ASP A 123 18.81 10.84 1.85
CA ASP A 123 20.02 11.01 2.68
C ASP A 123 19.72 11.26 4.17
N THR A 124 18.45 11.14 4.56
CA THR A 124 18.02 11.25 5.95
C THR A 124 17.70 9.84 6.43
N THR A 125 18.63 9.22 7.16
CA THR A 125 18.34 8.02 7.99
C THR A 125 18.08 8.46 9.41
#